data_AF-A0A6A3ALW2-F1
#
_entry.id   AF-A0A6A3ALW2-F1
#
_cell.length_a   1.000
_cell.length_b   1.000
_cell.length_c   1.000
_cell.angle_alpha   90.00
_cell.angle_beta   90.00
_cell.angle_gamma   90.00
#
_symmetry.space_group_name_H-M   'P 1'
#
loop_
_entity.id
_entity.type
_entity.pdbx_description
1 polymer ?
#
loop_
_entity_poly.entity_id
_entity_poly.type
_entity_poly.pdbx_seq_one_letter_code
_entity_poly.pdbx_strand_id
1 'polypeptide(L)'
;MKVERRLKLWFQNASGAILYPIYGQGELSQAFYRRAAVKGCIYVLRMPVIALLVDKDSGCYKGVRLASGQDIFSQKLIIDPTFKATLPSGSSPPPPLQAKLPFFSQKHDRGKIVRGICITTTSLKPDMSNFLVVYPPRSLFPEQVTSIRLLQIASNLAVCPPGMFMLYISALSNDDNQGKKLIHAVMNTLLTVPRINSESNAAAQSETAESSSTGPSDPGEGKPTLLWSALYSQELTLGQADFICSTPMPDGKLNYDDLIDAAVKLFKEIYPEEEFFPQTSSENPEDDDDGDSFPET
;
A
#
# COMPACT_ATOMS: atom_id res chain seq x y z
N MET A 1 4.97 -5.05 25.72
CA MET A 1 4.94 -3.84 24.86
C MET A 1 4.13 -3.96 23.55
N LYS A 2 4.25 -5.02 22.72
CA LYS A 2 3.41 -5.16 21.49
C LYS A 2 1.94 -5.59 21.72
N VAL A 3 1.66 -6.31 22.81
CA VAL A 3 0.30 -6.80 23.13
C VAL A 3 -0.58 -5.67 23.69
N GLU A 4 -0.02 -4.75 24.49
CA GLU A 4 -0.77 -3.62 25.08
C GLU A 4 -1.38 -2.66 24.04
N ARG A 5 -0.69 -2.41 22.92
CA ARG A 5 -1.23 -1.52 21.88
C ARG A 5 -2.50 -2.08 21.25
N ARG A 6 -2.62 -3.41 21.08
CA ARG A 6 -3.83 -4.03 20.48
C ARG A 6 -5.07 -3.88 21.36
N LEU A 7 -4.91 -3.92 22.68
CA LEU A 7 -6.02 -3.73 23.63
C LEU A 7 -6.50 -2.28 23.69
N LYS A 8 -5.62 -1.30 23.41
CA LYS A 8 -5.94 0.14 23.45
C LYS A 8 -6.61 0.69 22.18
N LEU A 9 -6.69 -0.13 21.11
CA LEU A 9 -7.22 0.23 19.78
C LEU A 9 -8.63 -0.32 19.51
N TRP A 10 -9.31 -0.83 20.54
CA TRP A 10 -10.73 -1.15 20.43
C TRP A 10 -11.53 0.15 20.33
N PHE A 11 -11.91 0.52 19.11
CA PHE A 11 -12.82 1.62 18.87
C PHE A 11 -14.20 1.23 19.39
N GLN A 12 -14.82 2.08 20.20
CA GLN A 12 -16.11 1.81 20.85
C GLN A 12 -17.23 1.44 19.86
N ASN A 13 -17.10 1.84 18.58
CA ASN A 13 -18.07 1.58 17.52
C ASN A 13 -17.53 0.70 16.37
N ALA A 14 -16.40 0.00 16.54
CA ALA A 14 -15.87 -0.90 15.51
C ALA A 14 -15.84 -2.36 15.98
N SER A 15 -16.20 -3.28 15.08
CA SER A 15 -16.14 -4.73 15.32
C SER A 15 -14.72 -5.31 15.33
N GLY A 16 -13.69 -4.48 15.14
CA GLY A 16 -12.29 -4.90 15.09
C GLY A 16 -11.32 -3.76 15.35
N ALA A 17 -10.04 -4.10 15.49
CA ALA A 17 -8.95 -3.16 15.79
C ALA A 17 -8.34 -2.49 14.54
N ILE A 18 -8.97 -2.63 13.37
CA ILE A 18 -8.46 -2.14 12.08
C ILE A 18 -9.55 -1.34 11.39
N LEU A 19 -9.18 -0.15 10.93
CA LEU A 19 -10.00 0.69 10.07
C LEU A 19 -9.47 0.62 8.64
N TYR A 20 -10.37 0.75 7.68
CA TYR A 20 -10.03 0.80 6.27
C TYR A 20 -10.79 1.96 5.61
N PRO A 21 -10.12 2.83 4.83
CA PRO A 21 -10.76 3.98 4.20
C PRO A 21 -11.76 3.55 3.13
N ILE A 22 -12.93 4.18 3.12
CA ILE A 22 -13.87 4.08 1.99
C ILE A 22 -13.15 4.56 0.73
N TYR A 23 -13.38 3.90 -0.40
CA TYR A 23 -12.69 4.05 -1.69
C TYR A 23 -11.22 3.57 -1.72
N GLY A 24 -10.70 3.02 -0.61
CA GLY A 24 -9.40 2.37 -0.59
C GLY A 24 -8.25 3.25 -0.11
N GLN A 25 -7.09 2.62 0.08
CA GLN A 25 -5.91 3.26 0.69
C GLN A 25 -5.34 4.42 -0.15
N GLY A 26 -5.72 4.51 -1.43
CA GLY A 26 -5.34 5.63 -2.31
C GLY A 26 -5.92 6.98 -1.90
N GLU A 27 -6.97 7.01 -1.07
CA GLU A 27 -7.54 8.26 -0.56
C GLU A 27 -6.64 8.95 0.48
N LEU A 28 -5.82 8.18 1.21
CA LEU A 28 -4.92 8.74 2.22
C LEU A 28 -3.88 9.68 1.59
N SER A 29 -3.26 9.27 0.47
CA SER A 29 -2.29 10.13 -0.22
C SER A 29 -2.95 11.39 -0.78
N GLN A 30 -4.15 11.27 -1.35
CA GLN A 30 -4.92 12.41 -1.85
C GLN A 30 -5.27 13.41 -0.74
N ALA A 31 -5.63 12.93 0.45
CA ALA A 31 -5.90 13.79 1.60
C ALA A 31 -4.68 14.64 1.99
N PHE A 32 -3.49 14.04 2.01
CA PHE A 32 -2.24 14.78 2.29
C PHE A 32 -1.92 15.79 1.17
N TYR A 33 -2.13 15.44 -0.11
CA TYR A 33 -1.94 16.39 -1.22
C TYR A 33 -2.88 17.58 -1.12
N ARG A 34 -4.15 17.34 -0.77
CA ARG A 34 -5.13 18.43 -0.57
C ARG A 34 -4.69 19.36 0.56
N ARG A 35 -4.24 18.83 1.70
CA ARG A 35 -3.74 19.64 2.81
C ARG A 35 -2.53 20.49 2.40
N ALA A 36 -1.60 19.93 1.64
CA ALA A 36 -0.45 20.65 1.11
C ALA A 36 -0.88 21.78 0.14
N ALA A 37 -1.82 21.49 -0.76
CA ALA A 37 -2.33 22.47 -1.73
C ALA A 37 -3.01 23.67 -1.05
N VAL A 38 -3.77 23.44 0.04
CA VAL A 38 -4.38 24.52 0.85
C VAL A 38 -3.32 25.46 1.44
N LYS A 39 -2.09 24.98 1.66
CA LYS A 39 -0.95 25.77 2.14
C LYS A 39 -0.06 26.31 1.01
N GLY A 40 -0.55 26.29 -0.23
CA GLY A 40 0.14 26.88 -1.39
C GLY A 40 1.10 25.95 -2.12
N CYS A 41 1.15 24.65 -1.78
CA CYS A 41 1.95 23.70 -2.56
C CYS A 41 1.35 23.48 -3.95
N ILE A 42 2.20 23.52 -4.98
CA ILE A 42 1.80 23.27 -6.37
C ILE A 42 1.93 21.77 -6.66
N TYR A 43 0.85 21.16 -7.14
CA TYR A 43 0.81 19.76 -7.56
C TYR A 43 0.59 19.65 -9.06
N VAL A 44 1.39 18.85 -9.74
CA VAL A 44 1.36 18.69 -11.20
C VAL A 44 1.52 17.22 -11.57
N LEU A 45 0.61 16.74 -12.41
CA LEU A 45 0.67 15.40 -13.02
C LEU A 45 1.13 15.50 -14.47
N ARG A 46 1.66 14.39 -15.01
CA ARG A 46 2.11 14.31 -16.41
C ARG A 46 3.17 15.36 -16.76
N MET A 47 4.05 15.67 -15.81
CA MET A 47 5.20 16.57 -15.99
C MET A 47 6.51 15.80 -15.75
N PRO A 48 7.03 15.08 -16.76
CA PRO A 48 8.17 14.21 -16.57
C PRO A 48 9.45 15.00 -16.26
N VAL A 49 10.18 14.55 -15.23
CA VAL A 49 11.54 14.99 -14.91
C VAL A 49 12.51 14.05 -15.64
N ILE A 50 13.46 14.62 -16.39
CA ILE A 50 14.39 13.85 -17.24
C ILE A 50 15.85 13.91 -16.79
N ALA A 51 16.23 14.90 -15.96
CA ALA A 51 17.59 15.00 -15.44
C ALA A 51 17.67 15.73 -14.11
N LEU A 52 18.76 15.48 -13.37
CA LEU A 52 19.16 16.26 -12.21
C LEU A 52 20.13 17.36 -12.66
N LEU A 53 19.97 18.54 -12.08
CA LEU A 53 20.88 19.65 -12.25
C LEU A 53 21.88 19.64 -11.10
N VAL A 54 23.16 19.59 -11.45
CA VAL A 54 24.28 19.56 -10.50
C VAL A 54 25.17 20.75 -10.82
N ASP A 55 25.60 21.45 -9.77
CA ASP A 55 26.56 22.53 -9.88
C ASP A 55 27.94 21.99 -10.26
N LYS A 56 28.60 22.61 -11.25
CA LYS A 56 29.85 22.07 -11.80
C LYS A 56 31.03 22.23 -10.86
N ASP A 57 31.03 23.27 -10.02
CA ASP A 57 32.17 23.62 -9.18
C ASP A 57 32.09 22.88 -7.83
N SER A 58 30.90 22.83 -7.23
CA SER A 58 30.67 22.15 -5.94
C SER A 58 30.26 20.69 -6.07
N GLY A 59 29.76 20.26 -7.23
CA GLY A 59 29.16 18.94 -7.41
C GLY A 59 27.85 18.74 -6.64
N CYS A 60 27.26 19.81 -6.10
CA CYS A 60 26.05 19.76 -5.29
C CYS A 60 24.78 19.79 -6.15
N TYR A 61 23.71 19.17 -5.64
CA TYR A 61 22.38 19.26 -6.23
C TYR A 61 21.88 20.71 -6.32
N LYS A 62 21.26 21.07 -7.44
CA LYS A 62 20.71 22.42 -7.69
C LYS A 62 19.23 22.41 -8.09
N GLY A 63 18.74 21.32 -8.68
CA GLY A 63 17.43 21.31 -9.29
C GLY A 63 17.19 20.11 -10.19
N VAL A 64 16.13 20.19 -10.98
CA VAL A 64 15.75 19.17 -11.97
C VAL A 64 15.43 19.81 -13.30
N ARG A 65 15.61 19.05 -14.39
CA ARG A 65 15.19 19.43 -15.74
C ARG A 65 13.95 18.64 -16.16
N LEU A 66 12.95 19.35 -16.65
CA LEU A 66 11.73 18.78 -17.19
C LEU A 66 11.91 18.34 -18.65
N ALA A 67 11.06 17.44 -19.11
CA ALA A 67 10.99 17.04 -20.51
C ALA A 67 10.69 18.21 -21.47
N SER A 68 10.06 19.27 -20.98
CA SER A 68 9.84 20.52 -21.72
C SER A 68 11.12 21.33 -21.96
N GLY A 69 12.23 20.98 -21.30
CA GLY A 69 13.47 21.74 -21.29
C GLY A 69 13.55 22.80 -20.18
N GLN A 70 12.47 23.01 -19.41
CA GLN A 70 12.46 23.92 -18.29
C GLN A 70 13.27 23.37 -17.11
N ASP A 71 14.04 24.25 -16.46
CA ASP A 71 14.78 23.96 -15.24
C ASP A 71 13.98 24.43 -14.02
N ILE A 72 13.86 23.57 -13.00
CA ILE A 72 13.26 23.89 -11.70
C ILE A 72 14.34 23.74 -10.64
N PHE A 73 14.64 24.83 -9.94
CA PHE A 73 15.64 24.86 -8.87
C PHE A 73 15.00 24.60 -7.50
N SER A 74 15.71 23.87 -6.64
CA SER A 74 15.27 23.62 -5.27
C SER A 74 16.46 23.31 -4.37
N GLN A 75 16.28 23.45 -3.05
CA GLN A 75 17.32 23.16 -2.06
C GLN A 75 17.40 21.66 -1.72
N LYS A 76 16.26 20.97 -1.78
CA LYS A 76 16.11 19.56 -1.41
C LYS A 76 15.18 18.89 -2.41
N LEU A 77 15.49 17.65 -2.75
CA LEU A 77 14.67 16.82 -3.61
C LEU A 77 14.22 15.59 -2.85
N ILE A 78 12.90 15.38 -2.74
CA ILE A 78 12.33 14.13 -2.23
C ILE A 78 11.86 13.32 -3.43
N ILE A 79 12.38 12.11 -3.57
CA ILE A 79 12.01 11.18 -4.64
C ILE A 79 11.48 9.87 -4.07
N ASP A 80 10.62 9.21 -4.84
CA ASP A 80 10.26 7.82 -4.55
C ASP A 80 11.53 6.94 -4.64
N PRO A 81 11.75 6.02 -3.68
CA PRO A 81 12.98 5.24 -3.58
C PRO A 81 13.20 4.28 -4.76
N THR A 82 12.21 4.06 -5.63
CA THR A 82 12.39 3.27 -6.87
C THR A 82 13.16 4.03 -7.95
N PHE A 83 13.20 5.37 -7.89
CA PHE A 83 14.01 6.17 -8.81
C PHE A 83 15.48 6.13 -8.39
N LYS A 84 16.34 5.66 -9.29
CA LYS A 84 17.79 5.65 -9.09
C LYS A 84 18.37 6.99 -9.51
N ALA A 85 18.58 7.87 -8.54
CA ALA A 85 19.31 9.12 -8.71
C ALA A 85 20.74 8.95 -8.16
N THR A 86 21.73 8.81 -9.04
CA THR A 86 23.15 8.75 -8.63
C THR A 86 23.79 10.09 -8.93
N LEU A 87 24.33 10.75 -7.90
CA LEU A 87 25.20 11.92 -8.09
C LEU A 87 26.61 11.44 -8.51
N PRO A 88 27.33 12.19 -9.37
CA PRO A 88 28.71 11.87 -9.72
C PRO A 88 29.59 11.82 -8.45
N SER A 89 30.38 10.75 -8.29
CA SER A 89 31.18 10.43 -7.08
C SER A 89 32.38 11.36 -6.80
N GLY A 90 32.29 12.66 -7.11
CA GLY A 90 33.41 13.60 -7.06
C GLY A 90 33.30 14.75 -6.06
N SER A 91 32.18 14.92 -5.34
CA SER A 91 32.05 16.02 -4.38
C SER A 91 32.61 15.64 -3.01
N SER A 92 33.38 16.56 -2.40
CA SER A 92 33.58 16.52 -0.95
C SER A 92 32.20 16.63 -0.31
N PRO A 93 31.79 15.69 0.57
CA PRO A 93 30.55 15.87 1.28
C PRO A 93 30.66 17.17 2.08
N PRO A 94 29.68 18.09 2.00
CA PRO A 94 29.52 19.08 3.07
C PRO A 94 29.38 18.31 4.39
N PRO A 95 29.70 18.92 5.55
CA PRO A 95 29.78 18.20 6.83
C PRO A 95 28.54 17.33 6.96
N PRO A 96 28.71 16.02 7.23
CA PRO A 96 27.62 15.07 7.16
C PRO A 96 26.49 15.60 8.03
N LEU A 97 25.31 15.79 7.45
CA LEU A 97 24.10 15.96 8.25
C LEU A 97 23.97 14.65 9.05
N GLN A 98 24.45 14.73 10.29
CA GLN A 98 24.66 13.59 11.15
C GLN A 98 23.30 12.95 11.48
N ALA A 99 23.00 11.84 10.85
CA ALA A 99 22.70 10.59 11.53
C ALA A 99 22.61 9.50 10.46
N LYS A 100 23.49 8.49 10.57
CA LYS A 100 23.21 7.17 9.96
C LYS A 100 22.03 6.57 10.72
N LEU A 101 20.83 7.08 10.45
CA LEU A 101 19.60 6.50 10.93
C LEU A 101 19.57 5.06 10.40
N PRO A 102 19.43 4.03 11.25
CA PRO A 102 19.53 2.62 10.83
C PRO A 102 18.49 2.24 9.76
N PHE A 103 17.44 3.05 9.65
CA PHE A 103 16.37 2.95 8.67
C PHE A 103 16.81 3.31 7.24
N PHE A 104 17.88 4.09 7.09
CA PHE A 104 18.41 4.58 5.81
C PHE A 104 19.72 3.88 5.43
N SER A 105 19.99 2.72 6.06
CA SER A 105 21.23 1.98 5.84
C SER A 105 21.19 1.20 4.53
N GLN A 106 22.26 1.30 3.76
CA GLN A 106 22.47 0.64 2.47
C GLN A 106 22.79 -0.87 2.64
N LYS A 107 22.06 -1.58 3.51
CA LYS A 107 22.18 -3.04 3.62
C LYS A 107 21.31 -3.71 2.57
N HIS A 108 21.96 -4.42 1.65
CA HIS A 108 21.36 -5.20 0.56
C HIS A 108 20.61 -6.46 1.03
N ASP A 109 19.90 -6.43 2.16
CA ASP A 109 18.90 -7.46 2.46
C ASP A 109 17.60 -7.10 1.74
N ARG A 110 17.58 -7.40 0.43
CA ARG A 110 16.45 -7.12 -0.47
C ARG A 110 15.30 -8.09 -0.21
N GLY A 111 14.60 -7.88 0.90
CA GLY A 111 13.28 -8.46 1.09
C GLY A 111 12.34 -7.97 -0.02
N LYS A 112 11.46 -8.85 -0.49
CA LYS A 112 10.36 -8.49 -1.40
C LYS A 112 9.04 -8.82 -0.73
N ILE A 113 7.99 -8.17 -1.21
CA ILE A 113 6.61 -8.54 -0.89
C ILE A 113 5.95 -8.97 -2.18
N VAL A 114 5.40 -10.16 -2.18
CA VAL A 114 4.54 -10.61 -3.27
C VAL A 114 3.09 -10.35 -2.89
N ARG A 115 2.36 -9.74 -3.80
CA ARG A 115 0.97 -9.33 -3.60
C ARG A 115 0.10 -9.97 -4.68
N GLY A 116 -0.99 -10.59 -4.23
CA GLY A 116 -2.08 -11.07 -5.08
C GLY A 116 -3.31 -10.20 -4.88
N ILE A 117 -3.99 -9.87 -5.96
CA ILE A 117 -5.28 -9.19 -5.96
C ILE A 117 -6.24 -10.12 -6.68
N CYS A 118 -7.37 -10.46 -6.05
CA CYS A 118 -8.41 -11.28 -6.67
C CYS A 118 -9.76 -10.60 -6.55
N ILE A 119 -10.63 -10.83 -7.53
CA ILE A 119 -12.04 -10.43 -7.51
C ILE A 119 -12.89 -11.71 -7.48
N THR A 120 -13.82 -11.80 -6.55
CA THR A 120 -14.74 -12.93 -6.40
C THR A 120 -16.20 -12.49 -6.36
N THR A 121 -17.11 -13.40 -6.73
CA THR A 121 -18.58 -13.19 -6.68
C THR A 121 -19.19 -13.50 -5.31
N THR A 122 -18.46 -14.25 -4.48
CA THR A 122 -18.91 -14.63 -3.14
C THR A 122 -17.80 -14.38 -2.12
N SER A 123 -18.23 -14.22 -0.87
CA SER A 123 -17.32 -14.08 0.26
C SER A 123 -16.64 -15.41 0.57
N LEU A 124 -15.37 -15.37 0.98
CA LEU A 124 -14.66 -16.53 1.54
C LEU A 124 -15.27 -17.00 2.87
N LYS A 125 -15.95 -16.11 3.59
CA LYS A 125 -16.69 -16.46 4.81
C LYS A 125 -18.10 -15.87 4.74
N PRO A 126 -19.14 -16.71 4.71
CA PRO A 126 -20.52 -16.24 4.75
C PRO A 126 -20.73 -15.23 5.89
N ASP A 127 -21.59 -14.24 5.65
CA ASP A 127 -22.00 -13.19 6.61
C ASP A 127 -20.89 -12.23 7.08
N MET A 128 -19.67 -12.34 6.55
CA MET A 128 -18.59 -11.39 6.83
C MET A 128 -18.21 -10.61 5.57
N SER A 129 -18.51 -9.31 5.56
CA SER A 129 -18.15 -8.42 4.45
C SER A 129 -16.64 -8.19 4.38
N ASN A 130 -16.04 -7.78 5.50
CA ASN A 130 -14.66 -7.34 5.59
C ASN A 130 -13.94 -8.08 6.71
N PHE A 131 -12.80 -8.69 6.42
CA PHE A 131 -11.98 -9.34 7.44
C PHE A 131 -10.54 -9.54 6.99
N LEU A 132 -9.66 -9.67 7.97
CA LEU A 132 -8.26 -10.00 7.78
C LEU A 132 -7.96 -11.37 8.40
N VAL A 133 -7.36 -12.25 7.63
CA VAL A 133 -6.79 -13.52 8.09
C VAL A 133 -5.27 -13.46 7.99
N VAL A 134 -4.60 -13.96 9.02
CA VAL A 134 -3.15 -14.17 9.00
C VAL A 134 -2.92 -15.66 9.17
N TYR A 135 -2.37 -16.29 8.13
CA TYR A 135 -1.96 -17.69 8.12
C TYR A 135 -0.49 -17.76 8.57
N PRO A 136 -0.18 -18.29 9.76
CA PRO A 136 1.20 -18.52 10.20
C PRO A 136 1.92 -19.50 9.26
N PRO A 137 3.27 -19.57 9.28
CA PRO A 137 4.02 -20.53 8.46
C PRO A 137 3.49 -21.96 8.66
N ARG A 138 3.42 -22.72 7.56
CA ARG A 138 2.94 -24.12 7.49
C ARG A 138 1.48 -24.35 7.92
N SER A 139 0.66 -23.30 8.03
CA SER A 139 -0.75 -23.45 8.45
C SER A 139 -1.72 -23.72 7.30
N LEU A 140 -1.46 -23.18 6.11
CA LEU A 140 -2.34 -23.36 4.95
C LEU A 140 -1.90 -24.54 4.08
N PHE A 141 -0.60 -24.75 3.95
CA PHE A 141 0.02 -25.88 3.25
C PHE A 141 1.48 -26.09 3.74
N PRO A 142 2.05 -27.31 3.62
CA PRO A 142 3.34 -27.65 4.23
C PRO A 142 4.53 -26.79 3.78
N GLU A 143 4.57 -26.39 2.51
CA GLU A 143 5.66 -25.63 1.88
C GLU A 143 5.63 -24.13 2.24
N GLN A 144 4.62 -23.69 3.00
CA GLN A 144 4.46 -22.29 3.39
C GLN A 144 5.55 -21.86 4.40
N VAL A 145 6.61 -21.24 3.90
CA VAL A 145 7.76 -20.80 4.71
C VAL A 145 7.56 -19.47 5.44
N THR A 146 6.67 -18.59 4.96
CA THR A 146 6.41 -17.27 5.55
C THR A 146 4.93 -17.10 5.93
N SER A 147 4.62 -16.14 6.81
CA SER A 147 3.22 -15.80 7.10
C SER A 147 2.54 -15.18 5.89
N ILE A 148 1.31 -15.61 5.62
CA ILE A 148 0.47 -15.07 4.54
C ILE A 148 -0.65 -14.25 5.16
N ARG A 149 -0.92 -13.09 4.58
CA ARG A 149 -2.02 -12.21 4.99
C ARG A 149 -3.04 -12.14 3.88
N LEU A 150 -4.30 -12.33 4.23
CA LEU A 150 -5.43 -12.24 3.33
C LEU A 150 -6.43 -11.24 3.90
N LEU A 151 -6.68 -10.16 3.16
CA LEU A 151 -7.67 -9.15 3.48
C LEU A 151 -8.81 -9.25 2.45
N GLN A 152 -10.00 -9.58 2.92
CA GLN A 152 -11.21 -9.50 2.10
C GLN A 152 -11.91 -8.16 2.38
N ILE A 153 -12.36 -7.51 1.31
CA ILE A 153 -13.17 -6.29 1.37
C ILE A 153 -14.35 -6.41 0.41
N ALA A 154 -15.56 -6.12 0.89
CA ALA A 154 -16.77 -6.07 0.09
C ALA A 154 -17.04 -4.66 -0.47
N SER A 155 -18.06 -4.58 -1.32
CA SER A 155 -18.55 -3.32 -1.91
C SER A 155 -19.02 -2.25 -0.91
N ASN A 156 -19.23 -2.59 0.37
CA ASN A 156 -19.62 -1.61 1.40
C ASN A 156 -18.56 -0.52 1.67
N LEU A 157 -17.30 -0.75 1.27
CA LEU A 157 -16.24 0.27 1.30
C LEU A 157 -15.98 0.90 -0.07
N ALA A 158 -16.87 0.70 -1.05
CA ALA A 158 -16.78 1.26 -2.40
C ALA A 158 -15.47 0.94 -3.15
N VAL A 159 -14.83 -0.19 -2.84
CA VAL A 159 -13.61 -0.67 -3.52
C VAL A 159 -13.90 -1.59 -4.70
N CYS A 160 -15.14 -2.08 -4.82
CA CYS A 160 -15.60 -2.95 -5.90
C CYS A 160 -17.13 -2.82 -6.08
N PRO A 161 -17.67 -3.27 -7.24
CA PRO A 161 -19.11 -3.23 -7.51
C PRO A 161 -19.95 -4.06 -6.51
N PRO A 162 -21.24 -3.73 -6.33
CA PRO A 162 -22.15 -4.52 -5.49
C PRO A 162 -22.16 -6.01 -5.83
N GLY A 163 -22.22 -6.86 -4.80
CA GLY A 163 -22.19 -8.32 -4.97
C GLY A 163 -20.80 -8.90 -5.27
N MET A 164 -19.74 -8.08 -5.29
CA MET A 164 -18.36 -8.54 -5.46
C MET A 164 -17.53 -8.32 -4.20
N PHE A 165 -16.39 -9.02 -4.18
CA PHE A 165 -15.40 -8.95 -3.10
C PHE A 165 -13.99 -8.84 -3.68
N MET A 166 -13.18 -7.99 -3.07
CA MET A 166 -11.76 -7.85 -3.32
C MET A 166 -10.97 -8.66 -2.31
N LEU A 167 -10.04 -9.50 -2.77
CA LEU A 167 -9.10 -10.22 -1.92
C LEU A 167 -7.68 -9.68 -2.16
N TYR A 168 -7.08 -9.12 -1.13
CA TYR A 168 -5.68 -8.73 -1.11
C TYR A 168 -4.87 -9.77 -0.34
N ILE A 169 -4.00 -10.47 -1.04
CA ILE A 169 -3.11 -11.47 -0.48
C ILE A 169 -1.70 -10.90 -0.46
N SER A 170 -0.96 -11.05 0.64
CA SER A 170 0.43 -10.61 0.71
C SER A 170 1.29 -11.56 1.52
N ALA A 171 2.52 -11.75 1.07
CA ALA A 171 3.53 -12.54 1.76
C ALA A 171 4.92 -11.94 1.53
N LEU A 172 5.75 -12.00 2.56
CA LEU A 172 7.18 -11.68 2.42
C LEU A 172 7.88 -12.82 1.69
N SER A 173 8.78 -12.46 0.77
CA SER A 173 9.61 -13.41 0.04
C SER A 173 10.96 -12.79 -0.29
N ASN A 174 12.01 -13.61 -0.37
CA ASN A 174 13.32 -13.19 -0.88
C ASN A 174 13.50 -13.54 -2.37
N ASP A 175 12.62 -14.38 -2.91
CA ASP A 175 12.63 -14.84 -4.30
C ASP A 175 11.26 -14.66 -4.94
N ASP A 176 11.24 -14.15 -6.16
CA ASP A 176 9.98 -13.86 -6.88
C ASP A 176 9.24 -15.16 -7.22
N ASN A 177 9.96 -16.21 -7.63
CA ASN A 177 9.31 -17.45 -8.03
C ASN A 177 8.67 -18.16 -6.84
N GLN A 178 9.38 -18.23 -5.71
CA GLN A 178 8.84 -18.78 -4.45
C GLN A 178 7.64 -17.96 -3.96
N GLY A 179 7.75 -16.64 -3.96
CA GLY A 179 6.65 -15.78 -3.50
C GLY A 179 5.40 -15.91 -4.38
N LYS A 180 5.57 -15.99 -5.71
CA LYS A 180 4.45 -16.24 -6.63
C LYS A 180 3.81 -17.61 -6.40
N LYS A 181 4.61 -18.66 -6.16
CA LYS A 181 4.11 -20.00 -5.82
C LYS A 181 3.26 -19.98 -4.54
N LEU A 182 3.67 -19.23 -3.52
CA LEU A 182 2.89 -19.08 -2.28
C LEU A 182 1.51 -18.49 -2.55
N ILE A 183 1.42 -17.41 -3.33
CA ILE A 183 0.13 -16.77 -3.64
C ILE A 183 -0.75 -17.68 -4.51
N HIS A 184 -0.18 -18.35 -5.51
CA HIS A 184 -0.92 -19.31 -6.32
C HIS A 184 -1.46 -20.49 -5.49
N ALA A 185 -0.67 -21.00 -4.54
CA ALA A 185 -1.12 -22.04 -3.63
C ALA A 185 -2.31 -21.57 -2.77
N VAL A 186 -2.29 -20.33 -2.26
CA VAL A 186 -3.43 -19.73 -1.54
C VAL A 186 -4.67 -19.68 -2.45
N MET A 187 -4.51 -19.15 -3.67
CA MET A 187 -5.61 -19.03 -4.62
C MET A 187 -6.22 -20.40 -4.96
N ASN A 188 -5.41 -21.41 -5.24
CA ASN A 188 -5.89 -22.77 -5.54
C ASN A 188 -6.56 -23.44 -4.34
N THR A 189 -6.07 -23.14 -3.13
CA THR A 189 -6.66 -23.67 -1.89
C THR A 189 -7.99 -23.01 -1.58
N LEU A 190 -8.13 -21.71 -1.79
CA LEU A 190 -9.29 -20.95 -1.32
C LEU A 190 -10.34 -20.64 -2.39
N LEU A 191 -9.98 -20.67 -3.67
CA LEU A 191 -10.82 -20.21 -4.78
C LEU A 191 -11.07 -21.30 -5.82
N THR A 192 -12.19 -21.18 -6.52
CA THR A 192 -12.53 -21.96 -7.70
C THR A 192 -12.22 -21.15 -8.94
N VAL A 193 -11.35 -21.65 -9.82
CA VAL A 193 -11.13 -21.05 -11.14
C VAL A 193 -12.17 -21.63 -12.11
N PRO A 194 -12.98 -20.80 -12.80
CA PRO A 194 -13.91 -21.29 -13.82
C PRO A 194 -13.15 -22.09 -14.88
N ARG A 195 -13.55 -23.35 -15.11
CA ARG A 195 -13.11 -24.09 -16.29
C ARG A 195 -13.90 -23.57 -17.48
N ILE A 196 -13.22 -22.92 -18.42
CA ILE A 196 -13.81 -22.67 -19.74
C ILE A 196 -13.84 -24.03 -20.43
N ASN A 197 -15.00 -24.70 -20.40
CA ASN A 197 -15.23 -25.83 -21.26
C ASN A 197 -15.30 -25.27 -22.70
N SER A 198 -14.19 -25.37 -23.42
CA SER A 198 -14.18 -25.23 -24.87
C SER A 198 -14.92 -26.43 -25.47
N GLU A 199 -16.26 -26.38 -25.47
CA GLU A 199 -17.07 -27.35 -26.20
C GLU A 199 -17.21 -26.88 -27.66
N SER A 200 -16.39 -27.49 -28.52
CA SER A 200 -16.79 -27.73 -29.91
C SER A 200 -16.56 -29.20 -30.21
N ASN A 201 -17.68 -29.93 -30.24
CA ASN A 201 -17.93 -31.33 -30.59
C ASN A 201 -16.93 -32.02 -31.55
N ALA A 202 -16.44 -33.21 -31.15
CA ALA A 202 -16.31 -34.38 -32.04
C ALA A 202 -16.12 -35.68 -31.24
N ALA A 203 -17.22 -36.44 -31.17
CA ALA A 203 -17.39 -37.90 -31.12
C ALA A 203 -16.29 -38.87 -30.62
N ALA A 204 -16.80 -39.82 -29.81
CA ALA A 204 -16.53 -41.26 -29.77
C ALA A 204 -15.47 -41.83 -28.79
N GLN A 205 -16.02 -42.54 -27.79
CA GLN A 205 -15.57 -43.82 -27.21
C GLN A 205 -14.24 -43.85 -26.40
N SER A 206 -14.34 -44.04 -25.09
CA SER A 206 -14.37 -45.39 -24.50
C SER A 206 -14.45 -45.32 -22.98
N GLU A 207 -15.11 -46.33 -22.44
CA GLU A 207 -15.45 -46.57 -21.04
C GLU A 207 -14.18 -46.84 -20.20
N THR A 208 -14.19 -46.50 -18.90
CA THR A 208 -14.07 -47.43 -17.75
C THR A 208 -13.82 -46.64 -16.45
N ALA A 209 -14.46 -47.11 -15.38
CA ALA A 209 -14.10 -46.99 -13.95
C ALA A 209 -14.82 -45.95 -13.06
N GLU A 210 -15.84 -46.50 -12.39
CA GLU A 210 -16.04 -46.45 -10.93
C GLU A 210 -16.67 -45.21 -10.29
N SER A 211 -18.00 -45.30 -10.24
CA SER A 211 -18.90 -44.93 -9.16
C SER A 211 -18.23 -44.72 -7.79
N SER A 212 -18.17 -43.46 -7.35
CA SER A 212 -18.20 -43.14 -5.92
C SER A 212 -19.33 -42.13 -5.69
N SER A 213 -20.16 -42.48 -4.71
CA SER A 213 -21.44 -41.90 -4.34
C SER A 213 -21.44 -40.37 -4.21
N THR A 214 -22.16 -39.70 -5.11
CA THR A 214 -22.68 -38.35 -4.89
C THR A 214 -23.88 -38.43 -3.95
N GLY A 215 -23.64 -38.16 -2.67
CA GLY A 215 -24.70 -37.66 -1.79
C GLY A 215 -25.17 -36.29 -2.27
N PRO A 216 -26.40 -35.85 -1.92
CA PRO A 216 -26.93 -34.57 -2.35
C PRO A 216 -26.09 -33.46 -1.68
N SER A 217 -25.27 -32.77 -2.47
CA SER A 217 -24.51 -31.61 -1.99
C SER A 217 -25.49 -30.47 -1.71
N ASP A 218 -25.51 -30.05 -0.45
CA ASP A 218 -26.18 -28.86 0.06
C ASP A 218 -25.84 -27.63 -0.80
N PRO A 219 -26.81 -26.81 -1.26
CA PRO A 219 -26.55 -25.65 -2.09
C PRO A 219 -26.03 -24.48 -1.24
N GLY A 220 -24.81 -24.60 -0.69
CA GLY A 220 -24.24 -23.57 0.20
C GLY A 220 -22.72 -23.57 0.44
N GLU A 221 -21.97 -24.63 0.11
CA GLU A 221 -20.55 -24.76 0.56
C GLU A 221 -19.50 -24.80 -0.58
N GLY A 222 -19.66 -23.95 -1.59
CA GLY A 222 -18.67 -23.83 -2.68
C GLY A 222 -17.57 -22.81 -2.38
N LYS A 223 -16.30 -23.14 -2.68
CA LYS A 223 -15.21 -22.14 -2.71
C LYS A 223 -15.56 -20.99 -3.66
N PRO A 224 -15.31 -19.71 -3.30
CA PRO A 224 -15.64 -18.58 -4.15
C PRO A 224 -15.06 -18.67 -5.55
N THR A 225 -15.86 -18.27 -6.54
CA THR A 225 -15.42 -18.24 -7.94
C THR A 225 -14.52 -17.04 -8.19
N LEU A 226 -13.32 -17.30 -8.71
CA LEU A 226 -12.37 -16.29 -9.14
C LEU A 226 -12.82 -15.69 -10.48
N LEU A 227 -13.11 -14.39 -10.51
CA LEU A 227 -13.43 -13.65 -11.74
C LEU A 227 -12.17 -13.09 -12.41
N TRP A 228 -11.27 -12.54 -11.59
CA TRP A 228 -10.07 -11.89 -12.07
C TRP A 228 -8.99 -11.94 -11.00
N SER A 229 -7.72 -12.02 -11.43
CA SER A 229 -6.58 -11.90 -10.53
C SER A 229 -5.40 -11.18 -11.17
N ALA A 230 -4.65 -10.46 -10.35
CA ALA A 230 -3.31 -9.99 -10.67
C ALA A 230 -2.33 -10.33 -9.56
N LEU A 231 -1.06 -10.47 -9.96
CA LEU A 231 0.03 -10.84 -9.09
C LEU A 231 1.25 -9.99 -9.43
N TYR A 232 1.87 -9.40 -8.43
CA TYR A 232 3.12 -8.65 -8.61
C TYR A 232 4.03 -8.78 -7.40
N SER A 233 5.32 -8.57 -7.65
CA SER A 233 6.34 -8.46 -6.61
C SER A 233 6.74 -7.00 -6.45
N GLN A 234 6.94 -6.56 -5.22
CA GLN A 234 7.43 -5.24 -4.87
C GLN A 234 8.72 -5.41 -4.08
N GLU A 235 9.80 -4.77 -4.53
CA GLU A 235 11.05 -4.73 -3.78
C GLU A 235 10.92 -3.78 -2.58
N LEU A 236 11.48 -4.20 -1.44
CA LEU A 236 11.58 -3.33 -0.28
C LEU A 236 12.87 -2.52 -0.40
N THR A 237 12.70 -1.24 -0.68
CA THR A 237 13.78 -0.27 -0.70
C THR A 237 13.70 0.58 0.56
N LEU A 238 14.82 0.67 1.26
CA LEU A 238 14.99 1.58 2.38
C LEU A 238 15.13 3.01 1.87
N GLY A 239 14.69 3.97 2.67
CA GLY A 239 14.85 5.38 2.33
C GLY A 239 16.32 5.78 2.28
N GLN A 240 16.60 6.95 1.70
CA GLN A 240 17.87 7.68 1.83
C GLN A 240 17.64 9.09 2.37
N ALA A 241 18.59 9.63 3.13
CA ALA A 241 18.57 10.99 3.63
C ALA A 241 19.88 11.68 3.25
N ASP A 242 19.80 12.65 2.33
CA ASP A 242 20.94 13.45 1.85
C ASP A 242 20.40 14.74 1.17
N PHE A 243 21.04 15.23 0.10
CA PHE A 243 20.44 16.21 -0.83
C PHE A 243 19.24 15.65 -1.59
N ILE A 244 19.30 14.36 -1.88
CA ILE A 244 18.23 13.59 -2.49
C ILE A 244 17.74 12.63 -1.42
N CYS A 245 16.53 12.89 -0.95
CA CYS A 245 15.90 12.12 0.10
C CYS A 245 14.86 11.18 -0.48
N SER A 246 14.63 10.06 0.18
CA SER A 246 13.53 9.15 -0.11
C SER A 246 13.00 8.53 1.18
N THR A 247 11.69 8.35 1.24
CA THR A 247 11.03 7.55 2.27
C THR A 247 11.06 6.06 1.86
N PRO A 248 10.91 5.11 2.80
CA PRO A 248 10.83 3.69 2.47
C PRO A 248 9.63 3.39 1.57
N MET A 249 9.74 2.30 0.81
CA MET A 249 8.59 1.70 0.14
C MET A 249 7.55 1.17 1.14
N PRO A 250 6.25 1.14 0.80
CA PRO A 250 5.22 0.50 1.62
C PRO A 250 5.60 -0.94 1.96
N ASP A 251 5.69 -1.23 3.25
CA ASP A 251 6.15 -2.52 3.74
C ASP A 251 5.02 -3.56 3.79
N GLY A 252 5.30 -4.70 4.42
CA GLY A 252 4.38 -5.83 4.55
C GLY A 252 3.52 -5.75 5.80
N LYS A 253 3.59 -4.65 6.57
CA LYS A 253 2.83 -4.48 7.81
C LYS A 253 1.39 -4.08 7.51
N LEU A 254 0.56 -4.15 8.56
CA LEU A 254 -0.87 -3.78 8.47
C LEU A 254 -1.11 -2.30 8.78
N ASN A 255 -0.08 -1.62 9.25
CA ASN A 255 -0.13 -0.24 9.73
C ASN A 255 0.91 0.61 8.99
N TYR A 256 0.85 1.91 9.22
CA TYR A 256 1.71 2.90 8.58
C TYR A 256 2.84 3.39 9.48
N ASP A 257 3.03 2.80 10.67
CA ASP A 257 3.95 3.27 11.71
C ASP A 257 5.36 3.54 11.14
N ASP A 258 5.95 2.58 10.42
CA ASP A 258 7.31 2.74 9.86
C ASP A 258 7.39 3.86 8.82
N LEU A 259 6.37 4.01 7.98
CA LEU A 259 6.31 5.06 6.95
C LEU A 259 6.14 6.43 7.60
N ILE A 260 5.26 6.54 8.61
CA ILE A 260 5.04 7.77 9.36
C ILE A 260 6.30 8.15 10.14
N ASP A 261 6.92 7.21 10.84
CA ASP A 261 8.16 7.44 11.59
C ASP A 261 9.28 7.92 10.66
N ALA A 262 9.39 7.35 9.45
CA ALA A 262 10.37 7.80 8.46
C ALA A 262 10.04 9.21 7.93
N ALA A 263 8.76 9.51 7.65
CA ALA A 263 8.34 10.83 7.18
C ALA A 263 8.56 11.92 8.24
N VAL A 264 8.30 11.64 9.52
CA VAL A 264 8.56 12.55 10.65
C VAL A 264 10.05 12.85 10.76
N LYS A 265 10.89 11.81 10.71
CA LYS A 265 12.36 11.98 10.77
C LYS A 265 12.87 12.81 9.61
N LEU A 266 12.42 12.52 8.39
CA LEU A 266 12.80 13.28 7.21
C LEU A 266 12.33 14.74 7.30
N PHE A 267 11.11 14.98 7.78
CA PHE A 267 10.61 16.34 8.00
C PHE A 267 11.49 17.11 8.98
N LYS A 268 11.87 16.51 10.11
CA LYS A 268 12.74 17.15 11.11
C LYS A 268 14.17 17.35 10.63
N GLU A 269 14.62 16.58 9.67
CA GLU A 269 15.92 16.82 9.02
C GLU A 269 15.88 18.01 8.07
N ILE A 270 14.78 18.18 7.33
CA ILE A 270 14.61 19.28 6.38
C ILE A 270 14.22 20.59 7.11
N TYR A 271 13.40 20.48 8.14
CA TYR A 271 12.82 21.59 8.90
C TYR A 271 12.96 21.34 10.43
N PRO A 272 14.18 21.49 10.99
CA PRO A 272 14.46 21.12 12.38
C PRO A 272 13.62 21.90 13.41
N GLU A 273 13.42 23.18 13.16
CA GLU A 273 12.71 24.11 14.06
C GLU A 273 11.19 24.10 13.88
N GLU A 274 10.66 23.44 12.85
CA GLU A 274 9.22 23.46 12.53
C GLU A 274 8.46 22.34 13.23
N GLU A 275 7.22 22.59 13.63
CA GLU A 275 6.34 21.57 14.20
C GLU A 275 5.81 20.62 13.12
N PHE A 276 5.76 19.31 13.41
CA PHE A 276 5.17 18.34 12.49
C PHE A 276 3.65 18.35 12.65
N PHE A 277 2.95 18.91 11.65
CA PHE A 277 1.49 19.05 11.62
C PHE A 277 0.93 19.88 12.81
N PRO A 278 1.26 21.18 12.90
CA PRO A 278 0.68 22.05 13.91
C PRO A 278 -0.86 22.08 13.77
N GLN A 279 -1.54 22.29 14.89
CA GLN A 279 -2.98 22.51 14.90
C GLN A 279 -3.30 23.76 14.08
N THR A 280 -4.20 23.63 13.11
CA THR A 280 -4.78 24.80 12.46
C THR A 280 -5.74 25.44 13.46
N SER A 281 -5.48 26.69 13.84
CA SER A 281 -6.48 27.51 14.52
C SER A 281 -7.71 27.56 13.61
N SER A 282 -8.80 26.99 14.09
CA SER A 282 -10.12 27.15 13.46
C SER A 282 -10.62 28.54 13.79
N GLU A 283 -10.06 29.56 13.14
CA GLU A 283 -10.79 30.80 12.96
C GLU A 283 -11.80 30.49 11.84
N ASN A 284 -12.95 29.93 12.23
CA ASN A 284 -14.13 29.96 11.39
C ASN A 284 -14.60 31.42 11.40
N PRO A 285 -14.53 32.17 10.29
CA PRO A 285 -15.07 33.53 10.24
C PRO A 285 -16.60 33.56 10.25
N GLU A 286 -17.29 32.42 10.41
CA GLU A 286 -18.76 32.29 10.36
C GLU A 286 -19.41 32.11 11.74
N ASP A 287 -18.65 32.04 12.84
CA ASP A 287 -19.20 31.87 14.20
C ASP A 287 -19.35 33.20 14.97
N ASP A 288 -19.13 34.35 14.33
CA ASP A 288 -19.22 35.71 14.93
C ASP A 288 -20.46 36.51 14.48
N ASP A 289 -21.57 35.86 14.12
CA ASP A 289 -22.88 36.53 13.92
C ASP A 289 -23.85 36.23 15.07
N ASP A 290 -23.44 36.63 16.29
CA ASP A 290 -24.36 36.86 17.41
C ASP A 290 -25.15 38.15 17.12
N GLY A 291 -26.25 38.03 16.36
CA GLY A 291 -26.89 39.21 15.75
C GLY A 291 -28.42 39.25 15.65
N ASP A 292 -29.19 38.25 16.11
CA ASP A 292 -30.66 38.33 16.04
C ASP A 292 -31.30 38.72 17.39
N SER A 293 -31.29 40.02 17.66
CA SER A 293 -32.29 40.64 18.54
C SER A 293 -33.62 40.74 17.78
N PHE A 294 -34.56 39.84 18.05
CA PHE A 294 -35.95 39.99 17.62
C PHE A 294 -36.62 41.16 18.36
N PRO A 295 -37.21 42.15 17.67
CA PRO A 295 -38.09 43.09 18.33
C PRO A 295 -39.46 42.45 18.57
N GLU A 296 -39.90 42.43 19.83
CA GLU A 296 -41.31 42.23 20.16
C GLU A 296 -42.14 43.40 19.62
N THR A 297 -43.04 43.12 18.69
CA THR A 297 -44.37 43.76 18.58
C THR A 297 -45.31 42.84 17.81
#